data_AF-A0A2E5XI01-F1
#
_entry.id   AF-A0A2E5XI01-F1
#
_cell.length_a   1.000
_cell.length_b   1.000
_cell.length_c   1.000
_cell.angle_alpha   90.00
_cell.angle_beta   90.00
_cell.angle_gamma   90.00
#
_symmetry.space_group_name_H-M   'P 1'
#
loop_
_entity.id
_entity.type
_entity.pdbx_description
1 polymer ?
#
loop_
_entity_poly.entity_id
_entity_poly.type
_entity_poly.pdbx_seq_one_letter_code
_entity_poly.pdbx_strand_id
1 'polypeptide(L)'
;MAAKLHALYPEAKILVLGVFPRRRELSHPHRKQIIELNSCLPELLKDLKNVKFLDIGPSFLDEKGHLSKEMMPDTTHPSEKGHEVWAQAIEGELKAMLDR
;
A
#
# COMPACT_ATOMS: atom_id res chain seq x y z
N MET A 1 -5.78 13.40 5.33
CA MET A 1 -5.18 13.83 4.05
C MET A 1 -6.15 13.66 2.88
N ALA A 2 -6.63 12.45 2.60
CA ALA A 2 -7.55 12.18 1.47
C ALA A 2 -8.78 13.12 1.45
N ALA A 3 -9.47 13.31 2.58
CA ALA A 3 -10.58 14.27 2.67
C ALA A 3 -10.18 15.72 2.31
N LYS A 4 -8.97 16.16 2.68
CA LYS A 4 -8.44 17.49 2.32
C LYS A 4 -8.15 17.59 0.82
N LEU A 5 -7.56 16.56 0.23
CA LEU A 5 -7.32 16.50 -1.21
C LEU A 5 -8.63 16.49 -2.00
N HIS A 6 -9.63 15.73 -1.54
CA HIS A 6 -10.97 15.71 -2.15
C HIS A 6 -11.65 17.08 -2.08
N ALA A 7 -11.53 17.79 -0.96
CA ALA A 7 -12.08 19.15 -0.84
C ALA A 7 -11.40 20.17 -1.77
N LEU A 8 -10.08 20.03 -2.00
CA LEU A 8 -9.32 20.93 -2.88
C LEU A 8 -9.46 20.55 -4.37
N TYR A 9 -9.62 19.26 -4.67
CA TYR A 9 -9.68 18.71 -6.01
C TYR A 9 -10.80 17.65 -6.11
N PRO A 10 -12.07 18.07 -6.19
CA PRO A 10 -13.22 17.14 -6.13
C PRO A 10 -13.21 16.04 -7.21
N GLU A 11 -12.65 16.38 -8.38
CA GLU A 11 -12.54 15.48 -9.54
C GLU A 11 -11.29 14.57 -9.50
N ALA A 12 -10.38 14.78 -8.55
CA ALA A 12 -9.17 13.96 -8.46
C ALA A 12 -9.52 12.54 -8.01
N LYS A 13 -9.03 11.55 -8.76
CA LYS A 13 -9.03 10.14 -8.36
C LYS A 13 -7.82 9.89 -7.47
N ILE A 14 -8.04 9.39 -6.25
CA ILE A 14 -7.00 9.21 -5.22
C ILE A 14 -6.86 7.71 -4.94
N LEU A 15 -5.67 7.17 -5.18
CA LEU A 15 -5.30 5.82 -4.76
C LEU A 15 -4.51 5.90 -3.44
N VAL A 16 -5.05 5.31 -2.37
CA VAL A 16 -4.38 5.18 -1.08
C VAL A 16 -3.81 3.77 -0.98
N LEU A 17 -2.49 3.67 -0.92
CA LEU A 17 -1.83 2.39 -0.71
C LEU A 17 -1.74 2.06 0.79
N GLY A 18 -1.89 0.78 1.13
CA GLY A 18 -1.54 0.26 2.44
C GLY A 18 -0.08 0.54 2.78
N VAL A 19 0.22 0.77 4.06
CA VAL A 19 1.60 0.91 4.52
C VAL A 19 2.31 -0.42 4.29
N PHE A 20 3.47 -0.38 3.61
CA PHE A 20 4.19 -1.58 3.24
C PHE A 20 4.75 -2.33 4.46
N PRO A 21 4.93 -3.66 4.34
CA PRO A 21 5.63 -4.42 5.36
C PRO A 21 7.03 -3.86 5.60
N ARG A 22 7.44 -3.84 6.87
CA ARG A 22 8.82 -3.55 7.27
C ARG A 22 9.23 -4.53 8.36
N ARG A 23 10.53 -4.77 8.52
CA ARG A 23 11.09 -5.84 9.36
C ARG A 23 10.87 -7.22 8.76
N ARG A 24 11.85 -8.10 8.98
CA ARG A 24 11.94 -9.43 8.37
C ARG A 24 10.80 -10.35 8.81
N GLU A 25 10.63 -10.45 10.12
CA GLU A 25 9.74 -11.43 10.73
C GLU A 25 8.35 -10.86 11.00
N LEU A 26 7.31 -11.65 10.71
CA LEU A 26 5.91 -11.32 11.00
C LEU A 26 5.66 -11.02 12.49
N SER A 27 6.43 -11.64 13.39
CA SER A 27 6.32 -11.47 14.84
C SER A 27 6.81 -10.11 15.35
N HIS A 28 7.52 -9.32 14.54
CA HIS A 28 8.04 -8.04 14.99
C HIS A 28 6.89 -7.04 15.26
N PRO A 29 6.89 -6.28 16.38
CA PRO A 29 5.78 -5.40 16.77
C PRO A 29 5.29 -4.42 15.68
N HIS A 30 6.21 -3.82 14.92
CA HIS A 30 5.87 -2.97 13.77
C HIS A 30 5.00 -3.66 12.71
N ARG A 31 5.12 -4.98 12.51
CA ARG A 31 4.28 -5.72 11.54
C ARG A 31 2.83 -5.71 12.00
N LYS A 32 2.60 -5.98 13.29
CA LYS A 32 1.26 -5.94 13.91
C LYS A 32 0.63 -4.55 13.76
N GLN A 33 1.38 -3.50 14.10
CA GLN A 33 0.91 -2.11 13.97
C GLN A 33 0.52 -1.75 12.54
N ILE A 34 1.30 -2.19 11.55
CA ILE A 34 1.01 -1.95 10.13
C ILE A 34 -0.25 -2.70 9.69
N ILE A 35 -0.40 -3.96 10.08
CA ILE A 35 -1.58 -4.78 9.76
C ILE A 35 -2.84 -4.15 10.37
N GLU A 36 -2.77 -3.77 11.64
CA GLU A 36 -3.87 -3.11 12.34
C GLU A 36 -4.24 -1.78 11.65
N LEU A 37 -3.26 -0.93 11.37
CA LEU A 37 -3.47 0.33 10.64
C LEU A 37 -4.14 0.10 9.29
N ASN A 38 -3.59 -0.80 8.46
CA ASN A 38 -4.11 -1.07 7.12
C ASN A 38 -5.54 -1.64 7.18
N SER A 39 -5.86 -2.45 8.19
CA SER A 39 -7.21 -3.01 8.37
C SER A 39 -8.29 -1.96 8.65
N CYS A 40 -7.92 -0.81 9.23
CA CYS A 40 -8.83 0.29 9.50
C CYS A 40 -9.07 1.20 8.28
N LEU A 41 -8.16 1.22 7.29
CA LEU A 41 -8.20 2.17 6.17
C LEU A 41 -9.45 2.03 5.28
N PRO A 42 -9.93 0.83 4.91
CA PRO A 42 -11.15 0.71 4.10
C PRO A 42 -12.35 1.40 4.73
N GLU A 43 -12.56 1.17 6.04
CA GLU A 43 -13.69 1.76 6.79
C GLU A 43 -13.56 3.28 6.91
N LEU A 44 -12.35 3.79 7.15
CA LEU A 44 -12.09 5.23 7.27
C LEU A 44 -12.25 5.99 5.94
N LEU A 45 -12.16 5.30 4.80
CA LEU A 45 -12.20 5.90 3.47
C LEU A 45 -13.54 5.69 2.75
N LYS A 46 -14.43 4.84 3.28
CA LYS A 46 -15.66 4.39 2.59
C LYS A 46 -16.60 5.50 2.12
N ASP A 47 -16.65 6.62 2.85
CA ASP A 47 -17.56 7.73 2.56
C ASP A 47 -16.93 8.79 1.62
N LEU A 48 -15.66 8.64 1.27
CA LEU A 48 -14.97 9.56 0.37
C LEU A 48 -15.15 9.14 -1.09
N LYS A 49 -15.79 10.00 -1.88
CA LYS A 49 -15.91 9.79 -3.33
C LYS A 49 -14.54 9.88 -4.00
N ASN A 50 -14.35 9.13 -5.08
CA ASN A 50 -13.12 9.11 -5.89
C ASN A 50 -11.86 8.68 -5.12
N VAL A 51 -12.00 8.05 -3.95
CA VAL A 51 -10.89 7.48 -3.18
C VAL A 51 -10.98 5.96 -3.22
N LYS A 52 -9.87 5.29 -3.54
CA LYS A 52 -9.75 3.83 -3.47
C LYS A 52 -8.58 3.43 -2.58
N PHE A 53 -8.79 2.40 -1.78
CA PHE A 53 -7.74 1.76 -1.01
C PHE A 53 -7.22 0.51 -1.73
N LEU A 54 -5.90 0.30 -1.73
CA LEU A 54 -5.27 -0.89 -2.26
C LEU A 54 -4.12 -1.33 -1.35
N ASP A 55 -4.22 -2.55 -0.82
CA ASP A 55 -3.14 -3.17 -0.03
C ASP A 55 -2.32 -4.10 -0.93
N ILE A 56 -1.11 -3.65 -1.29
CA ILE A 56 -0.12 -4.43 -2.04
C ILE A 56 0.98 -5.01 -1.13
N GLY A 57 0.88 -4.84 0.19
CA GLY A 57 1.87 -5.31 1.14
C GLY A 57 2.23 -6.80 1.01
N PRO A 58 1.25 -7.71 0.77
CA PRO A 58 1.53 -9.13 0.56
C PRO A 58 2.46 -9.43 -0.63
N SER A 59 2.49 -8.58 -1.67
CA SER A 59 3.36 -8.77 -2.84
C SER A 59 4.85 -8.67 -2.50
N PHE A 60 5.20 -8.09 -1.34
CA PHE A 60 6.59 -7.99 -0.87
C PHE A 60 7.07 -9.17 -0.02
N LEU A 61 6.18 -10.11 0.27
CA LEU A 61 6.39 -11.17 1.24
C LEU A 61 6.44 -12.53 0.55
N ASP A 62 7.18 -13.46 1.13
CA ASP A 62 7.06 -14.86 0.76
C ASP A 62 5.80 -15.52 1.36
N GLU A 63 5.58 -16.79 1.06
CA GLU A 63 4.44 -17.58 1.56
C GLU A 63 4.39 -17.70 3.09
N LYS A 64 5.52 -17.44 3.78
CA LYS A 64 5.63 -17.46 5.24
C LYS A 64 5.48 -16.06 5.85
N GLY A 65 5.25 -15.03 5.02
CA GLY A 65 5.11 -13.65 5.45
C GLY A 65 6.44 -12.95 5.75
N HIS A 66 7.57 -13.51 5.33
CA HIS A 66 8.90 -12.96 5.53
C HIS A 66 9.26 -11.94 4.44
N LEU A 67 9.90 -10.85 4.86
CA LEU A 67 10.38 -9.79 3.97
C LEU A 67 11.86 -10.00 3.64
N SER A 68 12.21 -10.32 2.40
CA SER A 68 13.59 -10.66 2.01
C SER A 68 14.50 -9.43 1.82
N LYS A 69 15.83 -9.62 1.92
CA LYS A 69 16.83 -8.57 1.62
C LYS A 69 16.72 -8.06 0.19
N GLU A 70 16.36 -8.94 -0.73
CA GLU A 70 16.13 -8.61 -2.13
C GLU A 70 14.98 -7.61 -2.27
N MET A 71 13.89 -7.74 -1.50
CA MET A 71 12.77 -6.80 -1.54
C MET A 71 13.07 -5.48 -0.83
N MET A 72 13.64 -5.54 0.38
CA MET A 72 14.00 -4.38 1.19
C MET A 72 15.32 -4.61 1.93
N PRO A 73 16.47 -4.08 1.46
CA PRO A 73 17.79 -4.42 1.99
C PRO A 73 17.97 -4.04 3.47
N ASP A 74 17.41 -2.90 3.87
CA ASP A 74 17.48 -2.33 5.22
C ASP A 74 16.22 -2.58 6.05
N THR A 75 15.35 -3.49 5.59
CA THR A 75 14.06 -3.85 6.20
C THR A 75 12.96 -2.79 6.12
N THR A 76 13.14 -1.70 5.37
CA THR A 76 12.13 -0.62 5.27
C THR A 76 11.98 -0.06 3.86
N HIS A 77 13.09 0.25 3.18
CA HIS A 77 13.05 0.87 1.86
C HIS A 77 13.06 -0.21 0.77
N PRO A 78 12.17 -0.14 -0.24
CA PRO A 78 12.23 -1.02 -1.40
C PRO A 78 13.60 -0.92 -2.09
N SER A 79 14.13 -2.08 -2.52
CA SER A 79 15.20 -2.13 -3.52
C SER A 79 14.64 -1.79 -4.91
N GLU A 80 15.51 -1.85 -5.93
CA GLU A 80 15.08 -1.88 -7.33
C GLU A 80 14.03 -2.97 -7.58
N LYS A 81 14.28 -4.21 -7.14
CA LYS A 81 13.31 -5.30 -7.23
C LYS A 81 12.00 -5.02 -6.49
N GLY A 82 12.09 -4.42 -5.31
CA GLY A 82 10.91 -4.00 -4.54
C GLY A 82 10.10 -2.93 -5.28
N HIS A 83 10.76 -2.00 -5.97
CA HIS A 83 10.11 -0.99 -6.80
C HIS A 83 9.46 -1.58 -8.06
N GLU A 84 10.07 -2.59 -8.70
CA GLU A 84 9.44 -3.31 -9.81
C GLU A 84 8.13 -3.98 -9.38
N VAL A 85 8.16 -4.68 -8.25
CA VAL A 85 6.96 -5.35 -7.70
C VAL A 85 5.90 -4.34 -7.31
N TRP A 86 6.29 -3.21 -6.71
CA TRP A 86 5.36 -2.11 -6.45
C TRP A 86 4.70 -1.64 -7.75
N ALA A 87 5.48 -1.27 -8.76
CA ALA A 87 4.97 -0.76 -10.03
C ALA A 87 3.97 -1.75 -10.67
N GLN A 88 4.35 -3.03 -10.76
CA GLN A 88 3.50 -4.08 -11.32
C GLN A 88 2.19 -4.25 -10.53
N ALA A 89 2.26 -4.21 -9.20
CA ALA A 89 1.09 -4.42 -8.35
C ALA A 89 0.06 -3.28 -8.44
N ILE A 90 0.47 -2.06 -8.79
CA ILE A 90 -0.44 -0.91 -8.91
C ILE A 90 -0.85 -0.59 -10.35
N GLU A 91 -0.12 -1.07 -11.35
CA GLU A 91 -0.29 -0.67 -12.75
C GLU A 91 -1.72 -0.91 -13.25
N GLY A 92 -2.29 -2.09 -12.96
CA GLY A 92 -3.66 -2.42 -13.39
C GLY A 92 -4.70 -1.49 -12.78
N GLU A 93 -4.54 -1.14 -11.50
CA GLU A 93 -5.45 -0.23 -10.81
C GLU A 93 -5.30 1.19 -11.33
N LEU A 94 -4.07 1.67 -11.52
CA LEU A 94 -3.82 2.98 -12.08
C LEU A 94 -4.41 3.12 -13.48
N LYS A 95 -4.29 2.11 -14.34
CA LYS A 95 -4.93 2.10 -15.66
C LYS A 95 -6.45 2.20 -15.55
N ALA A 96 -7.08 1.33 -14.75
CA ALA A 96 -8.53 1.38 -14.53
C ALA A 96 -9.01 2.74 -13.97
N MET A 97 -8.19 3.40 -13.16
CA MET A 97 -8.49 4.73 -12.65
C MET A 97 -8.25 5.84 -13.69
N LEU A 98 -7.31 5.70 -14.62
CA LEU A 98 -7.00 6.74 -15.61
C LEU A 98 -7.85 6.62 -16.88
N ASP A 99 -8.24 5.41 -17.25
CA ASP A 99 -9.06 5.14 -18.40
C ASP A 99 -10.48 5.71 -18.20
N ARG A 100 -11.02 6.32 -19.27
CA ARG A 100 -12.37 6.88 -19.35
C ARG A 100 -13.29 5.94 -20.09
#